data_AF-A0AAW3C743-F1
#
_entry.id   AF-A0AAW3C743-F1
#
_cell.length_a   1.000
_cell.length_b   1.000
_cell.length_c   1.000
_cell.angle_alpha   90.00
_cell.angle_beta   90.00
_cell.angle_gamma   90.00
#
_symmetry.space_group_name_H-M   'P 1'
#
loop_
_entity.id
_entity.type
_entity.pdbx_description
1 polymer ?
#
loop_
_entity_poly.entity_id
_entity_poly.type
_entity_poly.pdbx_seq_one_letter_code
_entity_poly.pdbx_strand_id
1 'polypeptide(L)'
;MPWVPFKTSQLLVYVNTIISFVIVLAFLYPVSQLTRRLVLEKERRVREATLIMGLPLEHLWCSWFLHSAALMFTISFLMTLLLCTTLLVKNDAFCVFLVVLLFSLTCVPLSGLLAAFFDASRVAALVTPLLYFAKSLLPFAMRSAGPATYLGFSILSPVCFALIL
;
A
#
# COMPACT_ATOMS: atom_id res chain seq x y z
N MET A 1 20.83 -22.71 -29.88
CA MET A 1 19.38 -22.94 -29.79
C MET A 1 18.69 -21.62 -30.15
N PRO A 2 17.76 -21.57 -31.13
CA PRO A 2 17.10 -20.32 -31.48
C PRO A 2 16.11 -19.96 -30.37
N TRP A 3 16.21 -18.74 -29.86
CA TRP A 3 15.31 -18.16 -28.86
C TRP A 3 13.93 -17.97 -29.49
N VAL A 4 12.91 -18.54 -28.86
CA VAL A 4 11.51 -18.37 -29.29
C VAL A 4 11.09 -16.92 -29.00
N PRO A 5 10.61 -16.15 -29.99
CA PRO A 5 10.17 -14.77 -29.76
C PRO A 5 8.95 -14.71 -28.84
N PHE A 6 8.94 -13.75 -27.92
CA PHE A 6 7.88 -13.54 -26.93
C PHE A 6 6.56 -13.19 -27.64
N LYS A 7 5.61 -14.13 -27.68
CA LYS A 7 4.24 -13.88 -28.15
C LYS A 7 3.43 -13.32 -26.99
N THR A 8 3.31 -12.00 -26.91
CA THR A 8 2.35 -11.35 -26.02
C THR A 8 0.94 -11.58 -26.57
N SER A 9 0.25 -12.60 -26.05
CA SER A 9 -1.17 -12.77 -26.34
C SER A 9 -1.96 -11.67 -25.64
N GLN A 10 -3.03 -11.17 -26.27
CA GLN A 10 -3.91 -10.16 -25.67
C GLN A 10 -4.44 -10.63 -24.30
N LEU A 11 -4.65 -11.94 -24.13
CA LEU A 11 -5.01 -12.56 -22.85
C LEU A 11 -3.99 -12.31 -21.74
N LEU A 12 -2.68 -12.39 -22.04
CA LEU A 12 -1.64 -12.16 -21.05
C LEU A 12 -1.67 -10.71 -20.53
N VAL A 13 -1.99 -9.75 -21.40
CA VAL A 13 -2.11 -8.33 -21.03
C VAL A 13 -3.31 -8.11 -20.10
N TYR A 14 -4.47 -8.67 -20.43
CA TYR A 14 -5.67 -8.57 -19.59
C TYR A 14 -5.48 -9.24 -18.22
N VAL A 15 -4.86 -10.43 -18.21
CA VAL A 15 -4.57 -11.17 -16.96
C VAL A 15 -3.63 -10.35 -16.07
N ASN A 16 -2.58 -9.75 -16.60
CA ASN A 16 -1.71 -8.86 -15.82
C ASN A 16 -2.49 -7.70 -15.22
N THR A 17 -3.27 -6.97 -16.03
CA THR A 17 -4.07 -5.84 -15.51
C THR A 17 -5.00 -6.27 -14.37
N ILE A 18 -5.68 -7.42 -14.48
CA ILE A 18 -6.56 -7.94 -13.43
C ILE A 18 -5.76 -8.29 -12.16
N ILE A 19 -4.59 -8.93 -12.30
CA ILE A 19 -3.71 -9.26 -11.17
C ILE A 19 -3.30 -7.99 -10.42
N SER A 20 -2.93 -6.92 -11.13
CA SER A 20 -2.64 -5.63 -10.51
C SER A 20 -3.81 -5.09 -9.70
N PHE A 21 -5.03 -5.11 -10.25
CA PHE A 21 -6.23 -4.67 -9.54
C PHE A 21 -6.50 -5.51 -8.29
N VAL A 22 -6.35 -6.83 -8.36
CA VAL A 22 -6.55 -7.73 -7.22
C VAL A 22 -5.55 -7.43 -6.09
N ILE A 23 -4.28 -7.16 -6.43
CA ILE A 23 -3.25 -6.81 -5.45
C ILE A 23 -3.59 -5.49 -4.77
N VAL A 24 -3.98 -4.45 -5.53
CA VAL A 24 -4.38 -3.16 -4.97
C VAL A 24 -5.59 -3.31 -4.04
N LEU A 25 -6.59 -4.11 -4.42
CA LEU A 25 -7.75 -4.40 -3.56
C LEU A 25 -7.37 -5.16 -2.29
N ALA A 26 -6.42 -6.09 -2.37
CA ALA A 26 -5.93 -6.83 -1.19
C ALA A 26 -5.26 -5.88 -0.17
N PHE A 27 -4.59 -4.82 -0.65
CA PHE A 27 -3.99 -3.79 0.18
C PHE A 27 -4.97 -2.74 0.73
N LEU A 28 -6.20 -2.69 0.22
CA LEU A 28 -7.24 -1.78 0.70
C LEU A 28 -7.54 -1.96 2.20
N TYR A 29 -7.70 -3.22 2.61
CA TYR A 29 -8.01 -3.58 4.00
C TYR A 29 -6.91 -3.17 5.00
N PRO A 30 -5.62 -3.56 4.80
CA PRO A 30 -4.57 -3.16 5.72
C PRO A 30 -4.36 -1.65 5.79
N VAL A 31 -4.47 -0.92 4.67
CA VAL A 31 -4.37 0.55 4.65
C VAL A 31 -5.49 1.20 5.46
N SER A 32 -6.72 0.70 5.34
CA SER A 32 -7.88 1.18 6.10
C SER A 32 -7.76 0.89 7.59
N GLN A 33 -7.19 -0.27 7.95
CA GLN A 33 -6.97 -0.59 9.35
C GLN A 33 -5.84 0.26 9.95
N LEU A 34 -4.76 0.49 9.20
CA LEU A 34 -3.62 1.29 9.67
C LEU A 34 -4.01 2.76 9.89
N THR A 35 -4.70 3.37 8.93
CA THR A 35 -5.27 4.74 9.09
C THR A 35 -6.18 4.84 10.31
N ARG A 36 -7.10 3.89 10.49
CA ARG A 36 -7.99 3.85 11.65
C ARG A 36 -7.20 3.77 12.97
N ARG A 37 -6.14 2.97 13.03
CA ARG A 37 -5.28 2.86 14.22
C ARG A 37 -4.59 4.18 14.55
N LEU A 38 -4.04 4.86 13.54
CA LEU A 38 -3.41 6.18 13.73
C LEU A 38 -4.42 7.22 14.24
N VAL A 39 -5.63 7.26 13.68
CA VAL A 39 -6.67 8.20 14.14
C VAL A 39 -7.14 7.84 15.55
N LEU A 40 -7.26 6.56 15.89
CA LEU A 40 -7.63 6.12 17.24
C LEU A 40 -6.56 6.52 18.28
N GLU A 41 -5.28 6.43 17.91
CA GLU A 41 -4.18 6.91 18.76
C GLU A 41 -4.24 8.43 18.98
N LYS A 42 -4.61 9.18 17.95
CA LYS A 42 -4.87 10.63 18.04
C LYS A 42 -6.08 10.94 18.94
N GLU A 43 -7.19 10.23 18.77
CA GLU A 43 -8.41 10.40 19.58
C GLU A 43 -8.14 10.16 21.06
N ARG A 44 -7.36 9.13 21.39
CA ARG A 44 -7.00 8.79 22.77
C ARG A 44 -5.93 9.69 23.38
N ARG A 45 -5.39 10.62 22.58
CA ARG A 45 -4.31 11.54 22.99
C ARG A 45 -3.20 10.82 23.73
N VAL A 46 -2.75 9.68 23.18
CA VAL A 46 -1.80 8.79 23.86
C VAL A 46 -0.52 9.54 24.24
N ARG A 47 -0.10 10.52 23.42
CA ARG A 47 0.99 11.45 23.73
C ARG A 47 0.81 12.22 25.02
N GLU A 48 -0.38 12.80 25.24
CA GLU A 48 -0.70 13.55 26.45
C GLU A 48 -0.72 12.61 27.66
N ALA A 49 -1.29 11.41 27.51
CA ALA A 49 -1.30 10.40 28.57
C ALA A 49 0.11 9.94 28.97
N THR A 50 1.02 9.73 28.01
CA THR A 50 2.41 9.37 28.28
C THR A 50 3.18 10.50 28.98
N LEU A 51 2.89 11.75 28.62
CA LEU A 51 3.50 12.92 29.24
C LEU A 51 3.05 13.11 30.68
N ILE A 52 1.78 12.85 31.00
CA ILE A 52 1.24 12.89 32.38
C ILE A 52 1.87 11.78 33.24
N MET A 53 2.17 10.62 32.66
CA MET A 53 2.88 9.53 33.35
C MET A 53 4.38 9.80 33.57
N GLY A 54 4.93 10.89 33.02
CA GLY A 54 6.35 11.24 33.16
C GLY A 54 7.30 10.40 32.32
N LEU A 55 6.81 9.69 31.29
CA LEU A 55 7.66 8.91 30.39
C LEU A 55 8.21 9.79 29.25
N PRO A 56 9.46 9.58 28.82
CA PRO A 56 10.02 10.34 27.70
C PRO A 56 9.39 9.93 26.37
N LEU A 57 9.08 10.94 25.54
CA LEU A 57 8.38 10.81 24.26
C LEU A 57 9.09 9.88 23.26
N GLU A 58 10.41 9.70 23.41
CA GLU A 58 11.24 8.81 22.58
C GLU A 58 10.70 7.37 22.54
N HIS A 59 10.23 6.85 23.68
CA HIS A 59 9.67 5.50 23.77
C HIS A 59 8.40 5.34 22.94
N LEU A 60 7.61 6.41 22.83
CA LEU A 60 6.40 6.41 22.01
C LEU A 60 6.75 6.34 20.53
N TRP A 61 7.73 7.11 20.08
CA TRP A 61 8.19 7.06 18.68
C TRP A 61 8.77 5.69 18.32
N CYS A 62 9.56 5.09 19.22
CA CYS A 62 10.08 3.74 19.05
C CYS A 62 8.96 2.69 18.97
N SER A 63 7.97 2.76 19.87
CA SER A 63 6.82 1.85 19.86
C SER A 63 6.01 1.99 18.57
N TRP A 64 5.75 3.22 18.13
CA TRP A 64 5.02 3.51 16.90
C TRP A 64 5.75 2.99 15.65
N PHE A 65 7.07 3.20 15.58
CA PHE A 65 7.89 2.71 14.47
C PHE A 65 7.93 1.18 14.44
N LEU A 66 8.16 0.53 15.59
CA LEU A 66 8.22 -0.93 15.69
C LEU A 66 6.87 -1.58 15.37
N HIS A 67 5.77 -1.02 15.87
CA HIS A 67 4.42 -1.52 15.59
C HIS A 67 4.07 -1.38 14.11
N SER A 68 4.41 -0.24 13.50
CA SER A 68 4.19 0.00 12.07
C SER A 68 5.04 -0.93 11.21
N ALA A 69 6.32 -1.11 11.52
CA ALA A 69 7.21 -2.02 10.79
C ALA A 69 6.75 -3.47 10.89
N ALA A 70 6.37 -3.94 12.09
CA ALA A 70 5.88 -5.30 12.30
C ALA A 70 4.56 -5.57 11.55
N LEU A 71 3.63 -4.62 11.56
CA LEU A 71 2.38 -4.72 10.78
C LEU A 71 2.67 -4.83 9.29
N MET A 72 3.50 -3.95 8.73
CA MET A 72 3.78 -3.98 7.30
C MET A 72 4.57 -5.23 6.88
N PHE A 73 5.48 -5.70 7.72
CA PHE A 73 6.22 -6.94 7.47
C PHE A 73 5.29 -8.16 7.47
N THR A 74 4.39 -8.28 8.45
CA THR A 74 3.43 -9.40 8.51
C THR A 74 2.46 -9.40 7.34
N ILE A 75 1.93 -8.23 6.95
CA ILE A 75 1.01 -8.10 5.82
C ILE A 75 1.71 -8.44 4.50
N SER A 76 2.92 -7.90 4.26
CA SER A 76 3.68 -8.18 3.03
C SER A 76 4.08 -9.66 2.94
N PHE A 77 4.54 -10.26 4.04
CA PHE A 77 4.84 -11.69 4.09
C PHE A 77 3.61 -12.55 3.75
N LEU A 78 2.45 -12.27 4.35
CA LEU A 78 1.23 -13.03 4.09
C LEU A 78 0.76 -12.90 2.62
N MET A 79 0.84 -11.69 2.05
CA MET A 79 0.46 -11.43 0.66
C MET A 79 1.41 -12.13 -0.33
N THR A 80 2.70 -12.10 -0.06
CA THR A 80 3.70 -12.75 -0.95
C THR A 80 3.57 -14.27 -0.94
N LEU A 81 3.24 -14.87 0.20
CA LEU A 81 2.94 -16.29 0.31
C LEU A 81 1.69 -16.66 -0.50
N LEU A 82 0.65 -15.83 -0.44
CA LEU A 82 -0.57 -16.02 -1.23
C LEU A 82 -0.32 -15.87 -2.74
N LEU A 83 0.50 -14.90 -3.17
CA LEU A 83 0.87 -14.72 -4.57
C LEU A 83 1.73 -15.86 -5.12
N CYS A 84 2.68 -16.36 -4.34
CA CYS A 84 3.54 -17.49 -4.74
C CYS A 84 2.75 -18.78 -4.96
N THR A 85 1.70 -19.01 -4.17
CA THR A 85 0.89 -20.24 -4.27
C THR A 85 -0.14 -20.21 -5.40
N THR A 86 -0.59 -19.03 -5.83
CA THR A 86 -1.75 -18.90 -6.73
C THR A 86 -1.43 -18.49 -8.17
N LEU A 87 -0.45 -17.60 -8.40
CA LEU A 87 -0.36 -16.87 -9.68
C LEU A 87 1.03 -16.91 -10.35
N LEU A 88 2.12 -17.02 -9.58
CA LEU A 88 3.49 -16.79 -10.08
C LEU A 88 4.41 -18.03 -9.90
N VAL A 89 3.96 -19.22 -10.32
CA VAL A 89 4.73 -20.48 -10.19
C VAL A 89 6.12 -20.42 -10.87
N LYS A 90 6.35 -19.47 -11.79
CA LYS A 90 7.56 -19.39 -12.62
C LYS A 90 8.44 -18.16 -12.37
N ASN A 91 8.05 -17.25 -11.47
CA ASN A 91 8.80 -16.01 -11.19
C ASN A 91 9.60 -16.14 -9.90
N ASP A 92 10.74 -15.45 -9.83
CA ASP A 92 11.57 -15.42 -8.64
C ASP A 92 10.80 -14.83 -7.46
N ALA A 93 10.43 -15.70 -6.50
CA ALA A 93 9.66 -15.33 -5.31
C ALA A 93 10.30 -14.18 -4.53
N PHE A 94 11.64 -14.09 -4.55
CA PHE A 94 12.39 -13.02 -3.90
C PHE A 94 12.12 -11.64 -4.52
N CYS A 95 12.05 -11.52 -5.85
CA CYS A 95 11.74 -10.25 -6.50
C CYS A 95 10.31 -9.80 -6.19
N VAL A 96 9.34 -10.73 -6.23
CA VAL A 96 7.94 -10.43 -5.88
C VAL A 96 7.84 -9.96 -4.43
N PHE A 97 8.54 -10.63 -3.52
CA PHE A 97 8.61 -10.23 -2.11
C PHE A 97 9.16 -8.81 -1.95
N LEU A 98 10.27 -8.50 -2.61
CA LEU A 98 10.90 -7.18 -2.54
C LEU A 98 9.95 -6.08 -3.02
N VAL A 99 9.29 -6.28 -4.16
CA VAL A 99 8.34 -5.30 -4.72
C VAL A 99 7.14 -5.07 -3.79
N VAL A 100 6.55 -6.14 -3.25
CA VAL A 100 5.41 -6.05 -2.32
C VAL A 100 5.83 -5.39 -1.00
N LEU A 101 7.05 -5.65 -0.53
CA LEU A 101 7.60 -5.05 0.67
C LEU A 101 7.83 -3.54 0.50
N LEU A 102 8.48 -3.11 -0.59
CA LEU A 102 8.66 -1.68 -0.90
C LEU A 102 7.31 -0.97 -1.06
N PHE A 103 6.36 -1.61 -1.75
CA PHE A 103 5.00 -1.10 -1.89
C PHE A 103 4.34 -0.89 -0.52
N SER A 104 4.44 -1.86 0.38
CA SER A 104 3.91 -1.74 1.73
C SER A 104 4.56 -0.57 2.49
N LEU A 105 5.89 -0.41 2.45
CA LEU A 105 6.58 0.70 3.12
C LEU A 105 6.07 2.07 2.67
N THR A 106 5.77 2.24 1.37
CA THR A 106 5.21 3.50 0.83
C THR A 106 3.75 3.75 1.25
N CYS A 107 3.00 2.72 1.64
CA CYS A 107 1.64 2.88 2.16
C CYS A 107 1.60 3.47 3.58
N VAL A 108 2.67 3.34 4.37
CA VAL A 108 2.76 3.90 5.75
C VAL A 108 2.69 5.43 5.76
N PRO A 109 3.52 6.19 5.01
CA PRO A 109 3.41 7.64 4.98
C PRO A 109 2.11 8.11 4.33
N LEU A 110 1.57 7.38 3.35
CA LEU A 110 0.29 7.71 2.70
C LEU A 110 -0.88 7.62 3.68
N SER A 111 -0.94 6.54 4.45
CA SER A 111 -1.95 6.38 5.52
C SER A 111 -1.72 7.35 6.67
N GLY A 112 -0.48 7.68 7.02
CA GLY A 112 -0.15 8.78 7.94
C GLY A 112 -0.70 10.13 7.48
N LEU A 113 -0.54 10.46 6.20
CA LEU A 113 -1.08 11.66 5.58
C LEU A 113 -2.62 11.65 5.60
N LEU A 114 -3.25 10.55 5.21
CA LEU A 114 -4.71 10.42 5.24
C LEU A 114 -5.25 10.58 6.67
N ALA A 115 -4.60 9.94 7.65
CA ALA A 115 -4.95 10.05 9.05
C ALA A 115 -4.76 11.47 9.61
N ALA A 116 -4.02 12.37 8.93
CA ALA A 116 -3.89 13.77 9.32
C ALA A 116 -5.15 14.62 9.03
N PHE A 117 -5.98 14.19 8.07
CA PHE A 117 -7.20 14.92 7.69
C PHE A 117 -8.46 14.47 8.45
N PHE A 118 -8.37 13.42 9.27
CA PHE A 118 -9.52 12.87 9.99
C PHE A 118 -9.31 12.94 11.50
N ASP A 119 -10.30 13.51 12.18
CA ASP A 119 -10.35 13.53 13.66
C ASP A 119 -11.09 12.31 14.22
N ALA A 120 -11.97 11.69 13.43
CA ALA A 120 -12.82 10.58 13.86
C ALA A 120 -12.40 9.25 13.21
N SER A 121 -12.09 8.24 14.03
CA SER A 121 -11.61 6.92 13.59
C SER A 121 -12.66 6.14 12.79
N ARG A 122 -13.94 6.33 13.10
CA ARG A 122 -15.07 5.72 12.35
C ARG A 122 -15.18 6.27 10.93
N VAL A 123 -15.00 7.58 10.75
CA VAL A 123 -15.05 8.24 9.44
C VAL A 123 -13.82 7.85 8.63
N ALA A 124 -12.64 7.87 9.25
CA ALA A 124 -11.39 7.46 8.61
C ALA A 124 -11.47 6.03 8.05
N ALA A 125 -12.07 5.09 8.79
CA ALA A 125 -12.22 3.71 8.35
C ALA A 125 -13.10 3.54 7.10
N LEU A 126 -14.08 4.43 6.88
CA LEU A 126 -14.97 4.39 5.72
C LEU A 126 -14.44 5.20 4.53
N VAL A 127 -13.83 6.35 4.81
CA VAL A 127 -13.37 7.29 3.76
C VAL A 127 -12.02 6.88 3.19
N THR A 128 -11.12 6.29 3.99
CA THR A 128 -9.80 5.81 3.52
C THR A 128 -9.91 4.81 2.36
N PRO A 129 -10.70 3.72 2.44
CA PRO A 129 -10.81 2.79 1.33
C PRO A 129 -11.43 3.46 0.09
N LEU A 130 -12.36 4.39 0.27
CA LEU A 130 -12.97 5.13 -0.84
C LEU A 130 -11.94 6.02 -1.55
N LEU A 131 -11.09 6.72 -0.79
CA LEU A 131 -9.99 7.52 -1.32
C LEU A 131 -8.93 6.65 -2.00
N TYR A 132 -8.61 5.49 -1.43
CA TYR A 132 -7.64 4.57 -2.01
C TYR A 132 -8.15 3.97 -3.33
N PHE A 133 -9.43 3.61 -3.39
CA PHE A 133 -10.08 3.15 -4.62
C PHE A 133 -10.09 4.24 -5.69
N ALA A 134 -10.46 5.48 -5.32
CA ALA A 134 -10.39 6.62 -6.22
C ALA A 134 -8.97 6.82 -6.77
N LYS A 135 -7.94 6.72 -5.90
CA LYS A 135 -6.53 6.81 -6.30
C LYS A 135 -6.10 5.70 -7.26
N SER A 136 -6.68 4.50 -7.16
CA SER A 136 -6.42 3.39 -8.08
C SER A 136 -6.99 3.61 -9.50
N LEU A 137 -7.98 4.48 -9.67
CA LEU A 137 -8.60 4.74 -10.98
C LEU A 137 -7.87 5.81 -11.80
N LEU A 138 -7.04 6.65 -11.16
CA LEU A 138 -6.24 7.68 -11.82
C LEU A 138 -5.38 7.17 -12.99
N PRO A 139 -4.61 6.07 -12.88
CA PRO A 139 -3.80 5.58 -13.99
C PRO A 139 -4.64 5.14 -15.20
N PHE A 140 -5.88 4.69 -14.98
CA PHE A 140 -6.79 4.32 -16.08
C PHE A 140 -7.31 5.55 -16.83
N ALA A 141 -7.67 6.61 -16.10
CA ALA A 141 -8.14 7.87 -16.68
C ALA A 141 -7.03 8.66 -17.40
N MET A 142 -5.77 8.51 -16.96
CA MET A 142 -4.63 9.31 -17.42
C MET A 142 -3.84 8.68 -18.57
N ARG A 143 -4.30 7.57 -19.16
CA ARG A 143 -3.61 6.86 -20.26
C ARG A 143 -3.39 7.70 -21.54
N SER A 144 -3.99 8.89 -21.62
CA SER A 144 -3.82 9.88 -22.69
C SER A 144 -3.06 11.16 -22.27
N ALA A 145 -2.56 11.25 -21.03
CA ALA A 145 -1.88 12.44 -20.52
C ALA A 145 -0.36 12.43 -20.83
N GLY A 146 0.31 13.58 -20.71
CA GLY A 146 1.73 13.76 -21.06
C GLY A 146 2.73 13.16 -20.05
N PRO A 147 4.01 12.99 -20.43
CA PRO A 147 5.07 12.38 -19.59
C PRO A 147 5.25 13.05 -18.22
N ALA A 148 5.06 14.38 -18.14
CA ALA A 148 5.22 15.17 -16.91
C ALA A 148 4.16 14.86 -15.84
N THR A 149 2.93 14.53 -16.25
CA THR A 149 1.86 14.15 -15.32
C THR A 149 2.11 12.78 -14.69
N TYR A 150 2.72 11.82 -15.41
CA TYR A 150 3.08 10.52 -14.83
C TYR A 150 4.15 10.65 -13.74
N LEU A 151 5.13 11.56 -13.92
CA LEU A 151 6.16 11.85 -12.92
C LEU A 151 5.58 12.43 -11.62
N GLY A 152 4.62 13.35 -11.72
CA GLY A 152 4.01 13.98 -10.55
C GLY A 152 3.15 13.02 -9.72
N PHE A 153 2.43 12.09 -10.37
CA PHE A 153 1.55 11.14 -9.68
C PHE A 153 2.23 9.84 -9.25
N SER A 154 3.43 9.54 -9.73
CA SER A 154 4.22 8.35 -9.31
C SER A 154 4.60 8.37 -7.83
N ILE A 155 4.53 9.54 -7.16
CA ILE A 155 4.72 9.68 -5.71
C ILE A 155 3.64 8.89 -4.95
N LEU A 156 2.48 8.67 -5.58
CA LEU A 156 1.36 7.97 -4.99
C LEU A 156 1.50 6.46 -5.24
N SER A 157 1.91 5.74 -4.19
CA SER A 157 2.18 4.30 -4.15
C SER A 157 1.31 3.40 -5.08
N PRO A 158 -0.04 3.52 -5.13
CA PRO A 158 -0.87 2.67 -5.98
C PRO A 158 -0.65 2.87 -7.49
N VAL A 159 -0.27 4.09 -7.90
CA VAL A 159 -0.06 4.47 -9.31
C VAL A 159 1.21 3.84 -9.85
N CYS A 160 2.27 3.74 -9.04
CA CYS A 160 3.53 3.12 -9.44
C CYS A 160 3.37 1.62 -9.70
N PHE A 161 2.64 0.90 -8.83
CA PHE A 161 2.41 -0.54 -9.02
C PHE A 161 1.54 -0.83 -10.25
N ALA A 162 0.55 0.02 -10.53
CA ALA A 162 -0.29 -0.08 -11.72
C ALA A 162 0.43 0.27 -13.04
N LEU A 163 1.58 0.95 -12.97
CA LEU A 163 2.38 1.37 -14.14
C LEU A 163 3.48 0.36 -14.49
N ILE A 164 3.88 -0.46 -13.52
CA ILE A 164 4.92 -1.50 -13.66
C ILE A 164 4.44 -2.76 -14.40
N LEU A 165 3.12 -2.98 -14.48
CA LEU A 165 2.51 -4.21 -15.02
C LEU A 165 1.58 -3.94 -16.21
#